data_AF-A0AAI9T641-F1
#
_entry.id   AF-A0AAI9T641-F1
#
_cell.length_a   1.000
_cell.length_b   1.000
_cell.length_c   1.000
_cell.angle_alpha   90.00
_cell.angle_beta   90.00
_cell.angle_gamma   90.00
#
_symmetry.space_group_name_H-M   'P 1'
#
loop_
_entity.id
_entity.type
_entity.pdbx_description
1 polymer ?
#
loop_
_entity_poly.entity_id
_entity_poly.type
_entity_poly.pdbx_seq_one_letter_code
_entity_poly.pdbx_strand_id
1 'polypeptide(L)'
;MAVNLTVSEFGFCGTTGESCGDGCQSKDKCKQPDSGASSGNVQERIIGYYEAFKYDSDCQGMNVKQIPVESLALVNWRLCLYRPDSYGIDPMPHVGEKTLKDFTALKERNPHVVLGVSLGG
;
A
#
# COMPACT_ATOMS: atom_id res chain seq x y z
N MET A 1 -9.31 -12.57 -15.55
CA MET A 1 -10.53 -12.40 -16.36
C MET A 1 -10.38 -11.08 -17.10
N ALA A 2 -10.46 -11.07 -18.44
CA ALA A 2 -10.42 -9.83 -19.22
C ALA A 2 -11.86 -9.30 -19.36
N VAL A 3 -12.07 -8.03 -19.03
CA VAL A 3 -13.36 -7.35 -19.24
C VAL A 3 -13.34 -6.76 -20.64
N ASN A 4 -14.37 -7.04 -21.43
CA ASN A 4 -14.49 -6.53 -22.79
C ASN A 4 -14.94 -5.07 -22.70
N LEU A 5 -14.06 -4.12 -23.06
CA LEU A 5 -14.30 -2.68 -22.98
C LEU A 5 -14.55 -2.12 -24.39
N THR A 6 -15.47 -1.16 -24.51
CA THR A 6 -15.72 -0.39 -25.73
C THR A 6 -15.36 1.08 -25.53
N VAL A 7 -14.93 1.75 -26.59
CA VAL A 7 -14.48 3.16 -26.57
C VAL A 7 -15.57 4.05 -27.14
N SER A 8 -16.03 5.02 -26.33
CA SER A 8 -16.97 6.05 -26.74
C SER A 8 -16.38 7.00 -27.79
N GLU A 9 -17.23 7.79 -28.45
CA GLU A 9 -16.80 8.83 -29.41
C GLU A 9 -15.85 9.88 -28.80
N PHE A 10 -15.90 10.06 -27.47
CA PHE A 10 -15.05 10.99 -26.72
C PHE A 10 -13.76 10.34 -26.17
N GLY A 11 -13.51 9.06 -26.49
CA GLY A 11 -12.28 8.36 -26.08
C GLY A 11 -12.32 7.73 -24.69
N PHE A 12 -13.52 7.59 -24.08
CA PHE A 12 -13.66 6.91 -22.78
C PHE A 12 -13.96 5.42 -22.96
N CYS A 13 -13.24 4.58 -22.22
CA CYS A 13 -13.47 3.13 -22.19
C CYS A 13 -14.52 2.77 -21.14
N GLY A 14 -15.53 1.98 -21.51
CA GLY A 14 -16.57 1.53 -20.59
C GLY A 14 -17.26 0.24 -21.04
N THR A 15 -18.15 -0.27 -20.19
CA THR A 15 -18.97 -1.47 -20.46
C THR A 15 -20.47 -1.13 -20.61
N THR A 16 -20.83 0.13 -20.47
CA THR A 16 -22.22 0.62 -20.52
C THR A 16 -22.64 1.00 -21.94
N GLY A 17 -23.94 1.06 -22.20
CA GLY A 17 -24.50 1.41 -23.50
C GLY A 17 -24.04 2.76 -24.04
N GLU A 18 -23.79 3.74 -23.17
CA GLU A 18 -23.22 5.06 -23.52
C GLU A 18 -21.80 4.94 -24.12
N SER A 19 -21.08 3.88 -23.78
CA SER A 19 -19.74 3.55 -24.30
C SER A 19 -19.79 2.60 -25.50
N CYS A 20 -20.97 2.08 -25.86
CA CYS A 20 -21.19 1.00 -26.82
C CYS A 20 -22.33 1.32 -27.82
N GLY A 21 -22.65 2.60 -27.99
CA GLY A 21 -23.70 3.10 -28.89
C GLY A 21 -23.17 3.53 -30.26
N ASP A 22 -24.00 4.28 -30.99
CA ASP A 22 -23.63 4.87 -32.28
C ASP A 22 -22.48 5.87 -32.11
N GLY A 23 -21.44 5.75 -32.95
CA GLY A 23 -20.20 6.55 -32.82
C GLY A 23 -19.05 5.82 -32.09
N CYS A 24 -19.29 4.61 -31.58
CA CYS A 24 -18.25 3.75 -31.00
C CYS A 24 -17.10 3.55 -31.99
N GLN A 25 -15.89 3.91 -31.59
CA GLN A 25 -14.68 3.81 -32.40
C GLN A 25 -14.17 2.36 -32.45
N SER A 26 -14.96 1.43 -33.01
CA SER A 26 -14.63 0.03 -33.32
C SER A 26 -14.05 -0.85 -32.19
N LYS A 27 -14.66 -2.03 -31.97
CA LYS A 27 -14.14 -3.08 -31.07
C LYS A 27 -12.67 -3.43 -31.32
N ASP A 28 -12.19 -3.27 -32.54
CA ASP A 28 -10.81 -3.58 -32.95
C ASP A 28 -9.77 -2.54 -32.49
N LYS A 29 -10.19 -1.34 -32.09
CA LYS A 29 -9.31 -0.32 -31.48
C LYS A 29 -9.28 -0.38 -29.96
N CYS A 30 -10.10 -1.24 -29.36
CA CYS A 30 -10.07 -1.55 -27.94
C CYS A 30 -9.09 -2.69 -27.66
N LYS A 31 -7.87 -2.63 -28.21
CA LYS A 31 -6.78 -3.45 -27.65
C LYS A 31 -6.53 -2.91 -26.26
N GLN A 32 -7.03 -3.61 -25.24
CA GLN A 32 -6.65 -3.35 -23.86
C GLN A 32 -5.11 -3.29 -23.86
N PRO A 33 -4.50 -2.16 -23.49
CA PRO A 33 -3.05 -2.12 -23.36
C PRO A 33 -2.66 -3.24 -22.40
N ASP A 34 -1.55 -3.91 -22.72
CA ASP A 34 -0.98 -4.84 -21.75
C ASP A 34 -0.80 -4.08 -20.44
N SER A 35 -0.98 -4.75 -19.30
CA SER A 35 -0.95 -4.08 -18.00
C SER A 35 0.42 -3.45 -17.70
N GLY A 36 1.41 -3.64 -18.58
CA GLY A 36 2.80 -3.31 -18.36
C GLY A 36 3.37 -4.10 -17.18
N ALA A 37 2.65 -5.14 -16.74
CA ALA A 37 3.04 -5.93 -15.60
C ALA A 37 4.24 -6.77 -16.02
N SER A 38 5.28 -6.77 -15.20
CA SER A 38 6.37 -7.71 -15.37
C SER A 38 5.84 -9.13 -15.17
N SER A 39 6.53 -10.12 -15.73
CA SER A 39 6.30 -11.54 -15.47
C SER A 39 6.72 -11.97 -14.04
N GLY A 40 6.91 -11.01 -13.13
CA GLY A 40 7.40 -11.26 -11.78
C GLY A 40 6.30 -11.79 -10.86
N ASN A 41 6.70 -12.49 -9.81
CA ASN A 41 5.75 -12.97 -8.80
C ASN A 41 5.38 -11.82 -7.85
N VAL A 42 4.11 -11.42 -7.84
CA VAL A 42 3.59 -10.36 -6.96
C VAL A 42 3.75 -10.67 -5.47
N GLN A 43 3.88 -11.93 -5.09
CA GLN A 43 4.12 -12.36 -3.71
C GLN A 43 5.55 -12.08 -3.22
N GLU A 44 6.49 -11.78 -4.11
CA GLU A 44 7.86 -11.39 -3.72
C GLU A 44 7.90 -10.01 -3.04
N ARG A 45 6.84 -9.20 -3.18
CA ARG A 45 6.76 -7.85 -2.61
C ARG A 45 5.44 -7.61 -1.91
N ILE A 46 5.32 -8.20 -0.72
CA ILE A 46 4.20 -7.91 0.18
C ILE A 46 4.63 -6.80 1.14
N ILE A 47 3.91 -5.68 1.10
CA ILE A 47 4.18 -4.48 1.90
C ILE A 47 3.10 -4.36 2.97
N GLY A 48 3.50 -4.41 4.25
CA GLY A 48 2.61 -4.17 5.38
C GLY A 48 2.71 -2.72 5.87
N TYR A 49 1.58 -2.09 6.16
CA TYR A 49 1.53 -0.84 6.91
C TYR A 49 1.13 -1.13 8.35
N TYR A 50 1.93 -0.67 9.30
CA TYR A 50 1.71 -0.90 10.72
C TYR A 50 1.39 0.41 11.42
N GLU A 51 0.15 0.54 11.90
CA GLU A 51 -0.35 1.72 12.63
C GLU A 51 0.05 1.68 14.10
N ALA A 52 1.24 2.15 14.42
CA ALA A 52 1.78 2.05 15.77
C ALA A 52 1.08 2.92 16.81
N PHE A 53 0.31 3.93 16.42
CA PHE A 53 -0.56 4.66 17.34
C PHE A 53 -1.75 3.80 17.85
N LYS A 54 -1.93 2.59 17.31
CA LYS A 54 -2.92 1.59 17.75
C LYS A 54 -2.29 0.37 18.42
N TYR A 55 -0.98 0.37 18.69
CA TYR A 55 -0.25 -0.83 19.14
C TYR A 55 -0.80 -1.47 20.43
N ASP A 56 -1.40 -0.67 21.31
CA ASP A 56 -1.94 -1.03 22.62
C ASP A 56 -3.46 -0.76 22.73
N SER A 57 -4.15 -0.55 21.62
CA SER A 57 -5.59 -0.26 21.64
C SER A 57 -6.40 -1.49 22.05
N ASP A 58 -7.37 -1.31 22.94
CA ASP A 58 -8.29 -2.38 23.37
C ASP A 58 -9.08 -3.00 22.21
N CYS A 59 -9.34 -2.23 21.15
CA CYS A 59 -10.06 -2.68 19.97
C CYS A 59 -9.11 -2.74 18.77
N GLN A 60 -8.91 -3.95 18.24
CA GLN A 60 -8.04 -4.21 17.08
C GLN A 60 -6.60 -3.70 17.23
N GLY A 61 -6.12 -3.50 18.46
CA GLY A 61 -4.72 -3.24 18.71
C GLY A 61 -3.86 -4.44 18.30
N MET A 62 -2.69 -4.15 17.78
CA MET A 62 -1.71 -5.16 17.40
C MET A 62 -0.36 -4.77 17.99
N ASN A 63 0.10 -5.55 18.96
CA ASN A 63 1.45 -5.38 19.47
C ASN A 63 2.46 -5.64 18.34
N VAL A 64 3.57 -4.90 18.33
CA VAL A 64 4.64 -5.05 17.33
C VAL A 64 5.06 -6.51 17.14
N LYS A 65 5.15 -7.30 18.22
CA LYS A 65 5.54 -8.71 18.16
C LYS A 65 4.54 -9.59 17.41
N GLN A 66 3.30 -9.16 17.26
CA GLN A 66 2.25 -9.89 16.55
C GLN A 66 2.29 -9.64 15.03
N ILE A 67 3.14 -8.73 14.55
CA ILE A 67 3.33 -8.52 13.12
C ILE A 67 3.84 -9.83 12.47
N PRO A 68 3.19 -10.33 11.40
CA PRO A 68 3.62 -11.53 10.68
C PRO A 68 4.78 -11.21 9.73
N VAL A 69 5.91 -10.78 10.28
CA VAL A 69 7.05 -10.22 9.53
C VAL A 69 7.68 -11.21 8.56
N GLU A 70 7.60 -12.51 8.81
CA GLU A 70 8.17 -13.57 7.98
C GLU A 70 7.50 -13.63 6.59
N SER A 71 6.28 -13.10 6.46
CA SER A 71 5.53 -13.05 5.20
C SER A 71 5.62 -11.69 4.49
N LEU A 72 6.43 -10.76 4.99
CA LEU A 72 6.51 -9.39 4.49
C LEU A 72 7.90 -9.09 3.92
N ALA A 73 7.91 -8.40 2.77
CA ALA A 73 9.14 -7.88 2.17
C ALA A 73 9.50 -6.50 2.74
N LEU A 74 8.48 -5.69 3.07
CA LEU A 74 8.62 -4.37 3.67
C LEU A 74 7.55 -4.19 4.75
N VAL A 75 7.92 -3.63 5.89
CA VAL A 75 6.97 -3.12 6.88
C VAL A 75 7.19 -1.63 7.02
N ASN A 76 6.15 -0.84 6.77
CA ASN A 76 6.16 0.61 6.96
C ASN A 76 5.51 0.96 8.30
N TRP A 77 6.30 1.55 9.19
CA TRP A 77 5.83 2.14 10.42
C TRP A 77 5.03 3.41 10.12
N ARG A 78 3.76 3.43 10.53
CA ARG A 78 2.86 4.58 10.44
C ARG A 78 2.41 4.96 11.85
N LEU A 79 2.56 6.19 12.32
CA LEU A 79 2.98 7.38 11.60
C LEU A 79 3.99 8.18 12.41
N CYS A 80 4.87 8.89 11.72
CA CYS A 80 5.62 10.00 12.28
C CYS A 80 5.12 11.35 11.79
N LEU A 81 5.14 12.34 12.69
CA LEU A 81 4.73 13.72 12.47
C LEU A 81 5.95 14.62 12.35
N TYR A 82 5.82 15.68 11.57
CA TYR A 82 6.80 16.75 11.48
C TYR A 82 6.52 17.81 12.56
N ARG A 83 7.56 18.25 13.28
CA ARG A 83 7.47 19.32 14.28
C ARG A 83 7.94 20.65 13.66
N PRO A 84 7.05 21.65 13.45
CA PRO A 84 7.40 22.87 12.71
C PRO A 84 8.40 23.80 13.38
N ASP A 85 8.40 23.82 14.71
CA ASP A 85 9.27 24.65 15.54
C ASP A 85 10.71 24.13 15.57
N SER A 86 10.89 22.80 15.64
CA SER A 86 12.20 22.17 15.77
C SER A 86 12.72 21.55 14.47
N TYR A 87 11.92 21.56 13.40
CA TYR A 87 12.16 20.80 12.17
C TYR A 87 12.40 19.30 12.42
N GLY A 88 11.87 18.79 13.53
CA GLY A 88 12.06 17.42 13.98
C GLY A 88 11.03 16.47 13.37
N ILE A 89 11.31 15.17 13.51
CA ILE A 89 10.38 14.10 13.21
C ILE A 89 10.11 13.36 14.52
N ASP A 90 8.84 13.23 14.88
CA ASP A 90 8.44 12.52 16.10
C ASP A 90 7.47 11.38 15.79
N PRO A 91 7.41 10.36 16.65
CA PRO A 91 6.30 9.44 16.67
C PRO A 91 4.97 10.18 16.88
N MET A 92 3.86 9.55 16.50
CA MET A 92 2.53 9.99 16.94
C MET A 92 2.45 10.09 18.48
N PRO A 93 1.57 10.97 19.03
CA PRO A 93 1.35 11.06 20.46
C PRO A 93 1.07 9.69 21.09
N HIS A 94 1.57 9.48 22.30
CA HIS A 94 1.44 8.22 23.06
C HIS A 94 2.19 7.01 22.49
N VAL A 95 2.93 7.15 21.38
CA VAL A 95 3.84 6.12 20.89
C VAL A 95 5.22 6.31 21.51
N GLY A 96 5.56 5.46 22.47
CA GLY A 96 6.87 5.50 23.13
C GLY A 96 8.02 5.03 22.23
N GLU A 97 9.24 5.54 22.49
CA GLU A 97 10.45 5.12 21.77
C GLU A 97 10.71 3.60 21.83
N LYS A 98 10.26 2.94 22.90
CA LYS A 98 10.38 1.49 23.03
C LYS A 98 9.68 0.77 21.88
N THR A 99 8.54 1.26 21.41
CA THR A 99 7.79 0.67 20.29
C THR A 99 8.60 0.71 19.00
N LEU A 100 9.36 1.78 18.77
CA LEU A 100 10.30 1.87 17.63
C LEU A 100 11.43 0.83 17.77
N LYS A 101 12.01 0.67 18.96
CA LYS A 101 13.06 -0.34 19.21
C LYS A 101 12.53 -1.74 18.94
N ASP A 102 11.35 -2.07 19.49
CA ASP A 102 10.69 -3.36 19.26
C ASP A 102 10.39 -3.56 17.75
N PHE A 103 10.05 -2.49 17.02
CA PHE A 103 9.80 -2.54 15.58
C PHE A 103 11.09 -2.85 14.80
N THR A 104 12.20 -2.21 15.14
CA THR A 104 13.49 -2.52 14.50
C THR A 104 13.98 -3.94 14.79
N ALA A 105 13.62 -4.50 15.95
CA ALA A 105 13.96 -5.86 16.34
C ALA A 105 13.21 -6.93 15.52
N LEU A 106 12.21 -6.56 14.70
CA LEU A 106 11.57 -7.50 13.77
C LEU A 106 12.56 -8.15 12.78
N LYS A 107 13.71 -7.50 12.54
CA LYS A 107 14.81 -8.07 11.74
C LYS A 107 15.42 -9.33 12.36
N GLU A 108 15.25 -9.56 13.66
CA GLU A 108 15.68 -10.81 14.31
C GLU A 108 14.86 -12.01 13.82
N ARG A 109 13.57 -11.80 13.50
CA ARG A 109 12.67 -12.82 12.96
C ARG A 109 12.75 -12.93 11.44
N ASN A 110 12.96 -11.81 10.75
CA ASN A 110 13.17 -11.77 9.31
C ASN A 110 14.33 -10.82 8.95
N PRO A 111 15.57 -11.32 8.81
CA PRO A 111 16.74 -10.49 8.50
C PRO A 111 16.67 -9.77 7.14
N HIS A 112 15.83 -10.25 6.24
CA HIS A 112 15.67 -9.72 4.88
C HIS A 112 14.57 -8.66 4.78
N VAL A 113 13.75 -8.47 5.82
CA VAL A 113 12.68 -7.46 5.79
C VAL A 113 13.28 -6.06 5.71
N VAL A 114 12.70 -5.24 4.84
CA VAL A 114 12.95 -3.80 4.84
C VAL A 114 12.02 -3.17 5.87
N LEU A 115 12.56 -2.28 6.70
CA LEU A 115 11.78 -1.51 7.66
C LEU A 115 11.80 -0.05 7.23
N GLY A 116 10.61 0.51 6.99
CA GLY A 116 10.41 1.90 6.58
C GLY A 116 9.62 2.68 7.62
N VAL A 117 9.66 4.01 7.52
CA VAL A 117 8.84 4.92 8.32
C VAL A 117 8.11 5.86 7.38
N SER A 118 6.81 6.02 7.59
CA SER A 118 5.97 6.97 6.86
C SER A 118 5.82 8.27 7.66
N LEU A 119 5.99 9.41 6.97
CA LEU A 119 5.79 10.75 7.52
C LEU A 119 4.50 11.35 6.95
N GLY A 120 3.65 11.98 7.78
CA GLY A 120 2.39 12.62 7.34
C GLY A 120 1.23 11.66 7.04
N GLY A 121 0.77 11.58 5.79
CA GLY A 121 -0.29 10.66 5.35
C GLY A 121 -1.71 10.93 5.86
#